data_AF-A0A350ZZI2-F1
#
_entry.id   AF-A0A350ZZI2-F1
#
_cell.length_a   1.000
_cell.length_b   1.000
_cell.length_c   1.000
_cell.angle_alpha   90.00
_cell.angle_beta   90.00
_cell.angle_gamma   90.00
#
_symmetry.space_group_name_H-M   'P 1'
#
loop_
_entity.id
_entity.type
_entity.pdbx_description
1 polymer ?
#
loop_
_entity_poly.entity_id
_entity_poly.type
_entity_poly.pdbx_seq_one_letter_code
_entity_poly.pdbx_strand_id
1 'polypeptide(L)'
;GKIELYCESFARFGTEECPPIPKYLEPAEFLGNAKPGQVHVVSPHPYMRVHSQMANAECAKHLNIDGREFALVSEEDARERGIKDGDLIEVYNDRGALIVGARVSPNIMKGVISIYEGAWLSKDSKGRCNSGAINVLTTSVAASDLSQATSANTCLASFRKCTDVEGPNRAYEPPLVENASGRIDAAAFSLTERAAKAKASATAGMTPGEKLFYERCTLCHVPREPGDFTVKQWQGITESMFPRAGLTEDERKLVLDFLHKNARAD
;
A
#
# COMPACT_ATOMS: atom_id res chain seq x y z
N GLY A 1 1.17 11.85 34.34
CA GLY A 1 2.62 11.83 34.02
C GLY A 1 3.42 10.77 34.77
N LYS A 2 2.77 9.76 35.36
CA LYS A 2 3.40 8.49 35.77
C LYS A 2 2.88 7.40 34.83
N ILE A 3 3.39 6.18 34.92
CA ILE A 3 2.81 5.02 34.24
C ILE A 3 1.39 4.78 34.78
N GLU A 4 0.42 4.61 33.89
CA GLU A 4 -0.98 4.36 34.25
C GLU A 4 -1.28 2.87 34.14
N LEU A 5 -1.40 2.18 35.29
CA LEU A 5 -1.86 0.78 35.32
C LEU A 5 -3.37 0.67 35.08
N TYR A 6 -4.10 1.75 35.41
CA TYR A 6 -5.51 1.94 35.12
C TYR A 6 -5.66 3.26 34.35
N CYS A 7 -6.30 3.22 33.17
CA CYS A 7 -6.53 4.40 32.34
C CYS A 7 -7.97 4.90 32.50
N GLU A 8 -8.16 5.98 33.27
CA GLU A 8 -9.49 6.56 33.51
C GLU A 8 -10.14 7.08 32.22
N SER A 9 -9.35 7.57 31.27
CA SER A 9 -9.86 7.99 29.96
C SER A 9 -10.50 6.83 29.20
N PHE A 10 -9.92 5.62 29.25
CA PHE A 10 -10.50 4.44 28.59
C PHE A 10 -11.76 3.97 29.30
N ALA A 11 -11.80 4.05 30.64
CA ALA A 11 -13.00 3.77 31.40
C ALA A 11 -14.18 4.67 31.00
N ARG A 12 -13.90 5.94 30.66
CA ARG A 12 -14.90 6.90 30.16
C ARG A 12 -15.32 6.67 28.71
N PHE A 13 -14.47 6.08 27.87
CA PHE A 13 -14.85 5.73 26.50
C PHE A 13 -15.90 4.62 26.44
N GLY A 14 -15.93 3.75 27.45
CA GLY A 14 -16.91 2.67 27.53
C GLY A 14 -16.75 1.62 26.42
N THR A 15 -15.53 1.47 25.88
CA THR A 15 -15.18 0.47 24.86
C THR A 15 -15.26 -0.93 25.44
N GLU A 16 -15.83 -1.87 24.68
CA GLU A 16 -15.98 -3.27 25.11
C GLU A 16 -14.68 -4.06 24.88
N GLU A 17 -13.97 -3.74 23.81
CA GLU A 17 -12.79 -4.48 23.34
C GLU A 17 -11.46 -3.89 23.85
N CYS A 18 -11.52 -2.76 24.58
CA CYS A 18 -10.34 -2.12 25.18
C CYS A 18 -10.61 -1.67 26.64
N PRO A 19 -10.56 -2.59 27.62
CA PRO A 19 -10.81 -2.26 29.02
C PRO A 19 -9.72 -1.32 29.59
N PRO A 20 -10.01 -0.58 30.68
CA PRO A 20 -9.07 0.39 31.27
C PRO A 20 -7.86 -0.25 31.97
N ILE A 21 -7.80 -1.57 32.03
CA ILE A 21 -6.69 -2.38 32.55
C ILE A 21 -6.40 -3.51 31.56
N PRO A 22 -5.15 -4.00 31.46
CA PRO A 22 -4.85 -5.19 30.70
C PRO A 22 -5.70 -6.37 31.17
N LYS A 23 -6.43 -6.99 30.24
CA LYS A 23 -7.35 -8.09 30.50
C LYS A 23 -7.29 -9.08 29.34
N TYR A 24 -7.39 -10.37 29.65
CA TYR A 24 -7.61 -11.38 28.61
C TYR A 24 -9.04 -11.24 28.07
N LEU A 25 -9.14 -11.03 26.77
CA LEU A 25 -10.37 -11.15 25.98
C LEU A 25 -10.13 -12.24 24.95
N GLU A 26 -11.11 -13.13 24.78
CA GLU A 26 -10.97 -14.23 23.83
C GLU A 26 -11.00 -13.68 22.39
N PRO A 27 -9.99 -13.97 21.54
CA PRO A 27 -9.98 -13.53 20.15
C PRO A 27 -11.06 -14.23 19.33
N ALA A 28 -11.49 -13.60 18.22
CA ALA A 28 -12.44 -14.21 17.30
C ALA A 28 -11.94 -15.56 16.73
N GLU A 29 -10.65 -15.65 16.39
CA GLU A 29 -10.03 -16.88 15.89
C GLU A 29 -8.66 -17.09 16.54
N PHE A 30 -8.47 -18.22 17.21
CA PHE A 30 -7.18 -18.67 17.74
C PHE A 30 -7.16 -20.19 17.88
N LEU A 31 -5.99 -20.79 18.12
CA LEU A 31 -5.88 -22.25 18.16
C LEU A 31 -6.85 -22.92 19.17
N GLY A 32 -7.18 -22.25 20.28
CA GLY A 32 -8.07 -22.80 21.31
C GLY A 32 -9.55 -22.87 20.94
N ASN A 33 -9.99 -22.12 19.92
CA ASN A 33 -11.35 -22.20 19.37
C ASN A 33 -11.40 -22.79 17.94
N ALA A 34 -10.31 -23.44 17.51
CA ALA A 34 -10.22 -24.09 16.22
C ALA A 34 -11.19 -25.28 16.09
N LYS A 35 -11.86 -25.40 14.94
CA LYS A 35 -12.67 -26.59 14.61
C LYS A 35 -11.75 -27.80 14.37
N PRO A 36 -12.25 -29.04 14.54
CA PRO A 36 -11.46 -30.24 14.25
C PRO A 36 -10.83 -30.19 12.85
N GLY A 37 -9.51 -30.39 12.81
CA GLY A 37 -8.71 -30.37 11.57
C GLY A 37 -8.15 -29.00 11.16
N GLN A 38 -8.61 -27.91 11.77
CA GLN A 38 -8.02 -26.58 11.58
C GLN A 38 -6.69 -26.43 12.32
N VAL A 39 -5.87 -25.52 11.81
CA VAL A 39 -4.62 -25.06 12.37
C VAL A 39 -4.59 -23.54 12.42
N HIS A 40 -3.77 -23.00 13.31
CA HIS A 40 -3.47 -21.57 13.32
C HIS A 40 -2.42 -21.25 12.26
N VAL A 41 -2.65 -20.19 11.48
CA VAL A 41 -1.72 -19.77 10.43
C VAL A 41 -1.04 -18.49 10.86
N VAL A 42 0.27 -18.56 11.09
CA VAL A 42 1.09 -17.37 11.37
C VAL A 42 1.73 -16.87 10.09
N SER A 43 1.80 -15.54 9.92
CA SER A 43 2.35 -14.91 8.73
C SER A 43 3.50 -13.95 9.04
N PRO A 44 4.66 -14.45 9.52
CA PRO A 44 5.78 -13.58 9.84
C PRO A 44 6.38 -12.97 8.58
N HIS A 45 7.17 -11.91 8.79
CA HIS A 45 7.97 -11.33 7.73
C HIS A 45 8.97 -12.35 7.19
N PRO A 46 9.16 -12.39 5.86
CA PRO A 46 10.10 -13.31 5.24
C PRO A 46 11.56 -12.89 5.53
N TYR A 47 12.44 -13.86 5.65
CA TYR A 47 13.86 -13.61 5.96
C TYR A 47 14.67 -13.03 4.79
N MET A 48 14.37 -13.41 3.55
CA MET A 48 15.20 -13.08 2.37
C MET A 48 14.58 -12.04 1.42
N ARG A 49 13.47 -11.42 1.81
CA ARG A 49 12.77 -10.39 1.00
C ARG A 49 12.18 -9.33 1.92
N VAL A 50 11.79 -8.18 1.37
CA VAL A 50 11.14 -7.10 2.13
C VAL A 50 9.69 -7.02 1.68
N HIS A 51 8.79 -7.60 2.46
CA HIS A 51 7.41 -7.82 2.05
C HIS A 51 7.36 -8.57 0.70
N SER A 52 6.74 -7.97 -0.31
CA SER A 52 6.68 -8.48 -1.68
C SER A 52 7.85 -8.05 -2.57
N GLN A 53 8.68 -7.11 -2.12
CA GLN A 53 9.86 -6.68 -2.88
C GLN A 53 10.86 -7.83 -2.92
N MET A 54 11.39 -8.12 -4.11
CA MET A 54 12.25 -9.27 -4.40
C MET A 54 11.58 -10.65 -4.42
N ALA A 55 10.25 -10.76 -4.28
CA ALA A 55 9.56 -12.05 -4.37
C ALA A 55 9.77 -12.77 -5.73
N ASN A 56 10.06 -12.01 -6.79
CA ASN A 56 10.40 -12.49 -8.13
C ASN A 56 11.92 -12.66 -8.36
N ALA A 57 12.77 -12.46 -7.34
CA ALA A 57 14.22 -12.55 -7.45
C ALA A 57 14.75 -13.92 -6.99
N GLU A 58 16.07 -14.09 -6.92
CA GLU A 58 16.71 -15.36 -6.58
C GLU A 58 16.31 -15.93 -5.22
N CYS A 59 15.87 -15.09 -4.27
CA CYS A 59 15.40 -15.54 -2.96
C CYS A 59 14.23 -16.55 -3.06
N ALA A 60 13.45 -16.50 -4.15
CA ALA A 60 12.38 -17.45 -4.44
C ALA A 60 12.89 -18.90 -4.49
N LYS A 61 14.15 -19.14 -4.89
CA LYS A 61 14.75 -20.49 -4.89
C LYS A 61 14.85 -21.11 -3.49
N HIS A 62 14.85 -20.28 -2.44
CA HIS A 62 14.92 -20.71 -1.04
C HIS A 62 13.56 -20.64 -0.33
N LEU A 63 12.72 -19.69 -0.71
CA LEU A 63 11.43 -19.43 -0.10
C LEU A 63 10.27 -20.17 -0.78
N ASN A 64 10.51 -20.76 -1.96
CA ASN A 64 9.46 -21.43 -2.71
C ASN A 64 9.76 -22.93 -2.89
N ILE A 65 8.69 -23.69 -3.07
CA ILE A 65 8.66 -25.09 -3.48
C ILE A 65 7.73 -25.14 -4.71
N ASP A 66 8.24 -25.66 -5.83
CA ASP A 66 7.56 -25.64 -7.13
C ASP A 66 7.01 -24.23 -7.50
N GLY A 67 7.83 -23.21 -7.25
CA GLY A 67 7.49 -21.81 -7.55
C GLY A 67 6.47 -21.15 -6.62
N ARG A 68 5.96 -21.84 -5.60
CA ARG A 68 4.97 -21.33 -4.62
C ARG A 68 5.60 -21.14 -3.26
N GLU A 69 5.14 -20.15 -2.48
CA GLU A 69 5.62 -19.94 -1.10
C GLU A 69 5.61 -21.26 -0.32
N PHE A 70 6.61 -21.51 0.53
CA PHE A 70 6.55 -22.65 1.43
C PHE A 70 5.63 -22.36 2.63
N ALA A 71 4.99 -23.39 3.15
CA ALA A 71 4.41 -23.42 4.49
C ALA A 71 5.29 -24.29 5.39
N LEU A 72 5.72 -23.76 6.54
CA LEU A 72 6.35 -24.58 7.57
C LEU A 72 5.25 -25.43 8.22
N VAL A 73 5.41 -26.75 8.22
CA VAL A 73 4.42 -27.71 8.74
C VAL A 73 5.08 -28.60 9.79
N SER A 74 4.40 -28.84 10.91
CA SER A 74 4.90 -29.72 11.96
C SER A 74 5.01 -31.17 11.46
N GLU A 75 5.99 -31.92 11.96
CA GLU A 75 6.15 -33.35 11.61
C GLU A 75 4.91 -34.18 11.95
N GLU A 76 4.22 -33.84 13.04
CA GLU A 76 3.02 -34.54 13.49
C GLU A 76 1.83 -34.28 12.56
N ASP A 77 1.56 -33.01 12.22
CA ASP A 77 0.45 -32.68 11.32
C ASP A 77 0.67 -33.22 9.91
N ALA A 78 1.93 -33.20 9.44
CA ALA A 78 2.31 -33.77 8.16
C ALA A 78 2.08 -35.29 8.13
N ARG A 79 2.51 -36.01 9.17
CA ARG A 79 2.30 -37.46 9.30
C ARG A 79 0.82 -37.83 9.34
N GLU A 80 0.01 -37.11 10.13
CA GLU A 80 -1.44 -37.35 10.24
C GLU A 80 -2.19 -37.14 8.92
N ARG A 81 -1.68 -36.27 8.06
CA ARG A 81 -2.29 -35.92 6.77
C ARG A 81 -1.62 -36.59 5.56
N GLY A 82 -0.62 -37.44 5.77
CA GLY A 82 0.13 -38.10 4.70
C GLY A 82 0.89 -37.13 3.78
N ILE A 83 1.34 -36.00 4.33
CA ILE A 83 2.09 -34.95 3.63
C ILE A 83 3.59 -35.19 3.85
N LYS A 84 4.38 -35.07 2.79
CA LYS A 84 5.84 -35.15 2.82
C LYS A 84 6.45 -33.78 2.55
N ASP A 85 7.71 -33.61 2.93
CA ASP A 85 8.48 -32.42 2.54
C ASP A 85 8.51 -32.29 1.01
N GLY A 86 8.27 -31.08 0.51
CA GLY A 86 8.18 -30.79 -0.92
C GLY A 86 6.81 -31.04 -1.55
N ASP A 87 5.86 -31.71 -0.88
CA ASP A 87 4.50 -31.86 -1.40
C ASP A 87 3.81 -30.50 -1.51
N LEU A 88 2.98 -30.31 -2.53
CA LEU A 88 2.06 -29.18 -2.57
C LEU A 88 0.86 -29.45 -1.65
N ILE A 89 0.44 -28.42 -0.93
CA ILE A 89 -0.73 -28.42 -0.06
C ILE A 89 -1.65 -27.25 -0.40
N GLU A 90 -2.95 -27.50 -0.25
CA GLU A 90 -3.97 -26.47 -0.30
C GLU A 90 -4.32 -26.07 1.13
N VAL A 91 -4.21 -24.78 1.43
CA VAL A 91 -4.61 -24.20 2.72
C VAL A 91 -5.83 -23.32 2.47
N TYR A 92 -6.90 -23.53 3.23
CA TYR A 92 -8.20 -22.94 2.94
C TYR A 92 -9.05 -22.70 4.18
N ASN A 93 -9.94 -21.72 4.08
CA ASN A 93 -11.03 -21.46 5.01
C ASN A 93 -12.21 -20.84 4.24
N ASP A 94 -13.23 -20.35 4.96
CA ASP A 94 -14.44 -19.79 4.35
C ASP A 94 -14.17 -18.48 3.56
N ARG A 95 -13.02 -17.84 3.76
CA ARG A 95 -12.63 -16.59 3.06
C ARG A 95 -11.90 -16.85 1.75
N GLY A 96 -11.14 -17.94 1.66
CA GLY A 96 -10.38 -18.26 0.47
C GLY A 96 -9.49 -19.48 0.61
N ALA A 97 -8.66 -19.68 -0.41
CA ALA A 97 -7.74 -20.81 -0.50
C ALA A 97 -6.45 -20.41 -1.22
N LEU A 98 -5.35 -21.05 -0.87
CA LEU A 98 -4.04 -20.88 -1.50
C LEU A 98 -3.30 -22.21 -1.61
N ILE A 99 -2.36 -22.28 -2.55
CA ILE A 99 -1.47 -23.43 -2.76
C ILE A 99 -0.06 -23.01 -2.36
N VAL A 100 0.56 -23.83 -1.51
CA VAL A 100 1.92 -23.65 -0.99
C VAL A 100 2.63 -25.00 -0.99
N GLY A 101 3.96 -25.00 -0.94
CA GLY A 101 4.69 -26.25 -0.72
C GLY A 101 4.93 -26.51 0.76
N ALA A 102 4.74 -27.74 1.21
CA ALA A 102 5.03 -28.15 2.58
C ALA A 102 6.55 -28.22 2.80
N ARG A 103 7.03 -27.45 3.78
CA ARG A 103 8.34 -27.60 4.38
C ARG A 103 8.15 -28.23 5.75
N VAL A 104 8.39 -29.54 5.86
CA VAL A 104 8.16 -30.27 7.11
C VAL A 104 9.33 -29.99 8.06
N SER A 105 9.03 -29.60 9.30
CA SER A 105 10.06 -29.18 10.26
C SER A 105 9.68 -29.46 11.71
N PRO A 106 10.65 -29.82 12.56
CA PRO A 106 10.44 -29.91 14.01
C PRO A 106 10.42 -28.53 14.69
N ASN A 107 10.70 -27.44 13.96
CA ASN A 107 10.79 -26.07 14.51
C ASN A 107 9.44 -25.35 14.59
N ILE A 108 8.32 -26.04 14.35
CA ILE A 108 6.97 -25.52 14.50
C ILE A 108 6.11 -26.52 15.24
N MET A 109 5.33 -26.03 16.20
CA MET A 109 4.47 -26.87 17.02
C MET A 109 3.29 -27.44 16.22
N LYS A 110 2.78 -28.60 16.67
CA LYS A 110 1.53 -29.17 16.14
C LYS A 110 0.37 -28.17 16.25
N GLY A 111 -0.50 -28.16 15.25
CA GLY A 111 -1.65 -27.28 15.17
C GLY A 111 -1.34 -25.88 14.64
N VAL A 112 -0.09 -25.61 14.23
CA VAL A 112 0.34 -24.31 13.70
C VAL A 112 1.12 -24.52 12.40
N ILE A 113 0.83 -23.70 11.40
CA ILE A 113 1.64 -23.59 10.18
C ILE A 113 2.11 -22.14 9.99
N SER A 114 3.27 -21.96 9.38
CA SER A 114 3.82 -20.62 9.08
C SER A 114 3.94 -20.41 7.59
N ILE A 115 3.36 -19.33 7.08
CA ILE A 115 3.43 -18.94 5.66
C ILE A 115 3.86 -17.48 5.62
N TYR A 116 5.05 -17.18 5.07
CA TYR A 116 5.53 -15.81 5.08
C TYR A 116 4.63 -14.88 4.25
N GLU A 117 4.48 -13.64 4.72
CA GLU A 117 3.79 -12.59 3.96
C GLU A 117 4.58 -12.17 2.71
N GLY A 118 3.89 -11.63 1.70
CA GLY A 118 4.54 -10.96 0.57
C GLY A 118 4.60 -11.74 -0.75
N ALA A 119 4.16 -12.99 -0.80
CA ALA A 119 3.99 -13.68 -2.08
C ALA A 119 3.00 -12.93 -3.00
N TRP A 120 3.36 -12.74 -4.26
CA TRP A 120 2.53 -11.98 -5.21
C TRP A 120 1.26 -12.75 -5.54
N LEU A 121 0.10 -12.10 -5.49
CA LEU A 121 -1.18 -12.74 -5.76
C LEU A 121 -1.26 -13.25 -7.21
N SER A 122 -1.54 -14.54 -7.37
CA SER A 122 -1.88 -15.17 -8.65
C SER A 122 -2.97 -16.20 -8.41
N LYS A 123 -4.06 -16.17 -9.19
CA LYS A 123 -5.21 -17.06 -9.01
C LYS A 123 -5.21 -18.16 -10.07
N ASP A 124 -5.54 -19.39 -9.68
CA ASP A 124 -5.89 -20.47 -10.61
C ASP A 124 -7.36 -20.37 -11.05
N SER A 125 -7.83 -21.26 -11.93
CA SER A 125 -9.21 -21.21 -12.44
C SER A 125 -10.26 -21.53 -11.37
N LYS A 126 -9.86 -22.15 -10.26
CA LYS A 126 -10.69 -22.43 -9.07
C LYS A 126 -10.73 -21.26 -8.10
N GLY A 127 -10.02 -20.16 -8.39
CA GLY A 127 -9.95 -18.97 -7.56
C GLY A 127 -8.98 -19.09 -6.38
N ARG A 128 -8.24 -20.20 -6.26
CA ARG A 128 -7.21 -20.38 -5.23
C ARG A 128 -5.99 -19.55 -5.60
N CYS A 129 -5.30 -19.00 -4.62
CA CYS A 129 -4.02 -18.37 -4.88
C CYS A 129 -2.94 -19.40 -5.18
N ASN A 130 -2.49 -19.47 -6.43
CA ASN A 130 -1.52 -20.43 -6.93
C ASN A 130 -0.07 -20.09 -6.55
N SER A 131 0.20 -18.99 -5.85
CA SER A 131 1.54 -18.54 -5.45
C SER A 131 1.79 -18.56 -3.94
N GLY A 132 0.74 -18.69 -3.13
CA GLY A 132 0.85 -18.73 -1.66
C GLY A 132 0.64 -17.39 -0.95
N ALA A 133 -0.10 -16.44 -1.54
CA ALA A 133 -0.40 -15.15 -0.89
C ALA A 133 -1.32 -15.32 0.34
N ILE A 134 -0.72 -15.36 1.55
CA ILE A 134 -1.41 -15.66 2.81
C ILE A 134 -2.60 -14.75 3.13
N ASN A 135 -2.58 -13.50 2.70
CA ASN A 135 -3.69 -12.55 2.95
C ASN A 135 -5.01 -12.93 2.25
N VAL A 136 -5.03 -13.97 1.42
CA VAL A 136 -6.27 -14.58 0.92
C VAL A 136 -7.06 -15.28 2.03
N LEU A 137 -6.40 -15.65 3.13
CA LEU A 137 -7.01 -16.35 4.27
C LEU A 137 -7.28 -15.44 5.47
N THR A 138 -6.70 -14.24 5.52
CA THR A 138 -6.72 -13.39 6.71
C THR A 138 -8.02 -12.59 6.81
N THR A 139 -8.37 -12.19 8.04
CA THR A 139 -9.54 -11.36 8.31
C THR A 139 -9.22 -9.88 8.07
N SER A 140 -10.24 -9.09 7.73
CA SER A 140 -10.18 -7.61 7.71
C SER A 140 -10.88 -7.00 8.94
N VAL A 141 -11.18 -7.81 9.96
CA VAL A 141 -11.72 -7.33 11.24
C VAL A 141 -10.66 -6.54 11.98
N ALA A 142 -11.07 -5.41 12.55
CA ALA A 142 -10.17 -4.55 13.31
C ALA A 142 -9.76 -5.18 14.66
N ALA A 143 -8.63 -4.76 15.20
CA ALA A 143 -8.12 -5.27 16.48
C ALA A 143 -8.99 -4.89 17.70
N SER A 144 -9.65 -3.74 17.65
CA SER A 144 -10.61 -3.28 18.67
C SER A 144 -11.43 -2.09 18.15
N ASP A 145 -12.56 -1.85 18.78
CA ASP A 145 -13.34 -0.60 18.70
C ASP A 145 -12.50 0.68 18.88
N LEU A 146 -11.40 0.64 19.64
CA LEU A 146 -10.51 1.78 19.89
C LEU A 146 -9.48 2.04 18.77
N SER A 147 -8.61 1.07 18.46
CA SER A 147 -7.46 1.30 17.58
C SER A 147 -7.77 1.18 16.10
N GLN A 148 -8.81 0.40 15.76
CA GLN A 148 -9.19 0.08 14.38
C GLN A 148 -8.02 -0.49 13.52
N ALA A 149 -7.00 -1.06 14.16
CA ALA A 149 -5.79 -1.55 13.49
C ALA A 149 -5.94 -2.98 12.94
N THR A 150 -4.94 -3.43 12.17
CA THR A 150 -4.91 -4.79 11.59
C THR A 150 -4.84 -5.90 12.64
N SER A 151 -5.45 -7.05 12.34
CA SER A 151 -5.47 -8.25 13.18
C SER A 151 -5.02 -9.52 12.42
N ALA A 152 -4.18 -9.37 11.38
CA ALA A 152 -3.90 -10.41 10.37
C ALA A 152 -3.53 -11.82 10.88
N ASN A 153 -2.87 -11.94 12.05
CA ASN A 153 -2.53 -13.25 12.63
C ASN A 153 -3.72 -13.93 13.36
N THR A 154 -4.90 -13.31 13.39
CA THR A 154 -6.17 -13.91 13.81
C THR A 154 -6.70 -14.75 12.65
N CYS A 155 -6.07 -15.91 12.41
CA CYS A 155 -6.33 -16.72 11.22
C CYS A 155 -6.31 -18.22 11.54
N LEU A 156 -7.46 -18.87 11.34
CA LEU A 156 -7.59 -20.32 11.31
C LEU A 156 -7.83 -20.82 9.89
N ALA A 157 -7.23 -21.95 9.55
CA ALA A 157 -7.43 -22.60 8.27
C ALA A 157 -7.31 -24.13 8.38
N SER A 158 -7.89 -24.84 7.43
CA SER A 158 -7.63 -26.26 7.21
C SER A 158 -6.60 -26.42 6.09
N PHE A 159 -5.91 -27.55 6.05
CA PHE A 159 -5.04 -27.87 4.92
C PHE A 159 -5.04 -29.34 4.57
N ARG A 160 -4.75 -29.64 3.30
CA ARG A 160 -4.70 -30.99 2.73
C ARG A 160 -3.65 -31.05 1.62
N LYS A 161 -3.19 -32.27 1.30
CA LYS A 161 -2.36 -32.49 0.12
C LYS A 161 -3.09 -32.03 -1.15
N CYS A 162 -2.41 -31.24 -1.99
CA CYS A 162 -2.95 -30.71 -3.23
C CYS A 162 -2.45 -31.55 -4.40
N THR A 163 -3.37 -32.24 -5.08
CA THR A 163 -3.06 -33.17 -6.18
C THR A 163 -3.63 -32.70 -7.53
N ASP A 164 -4.28 -31.54 -7.56
CA ASP A 164 -5.07 -31.04 -8.69
C ASP A 164 -4.66 -29.62 -9.12
N VAL A 165 -3.35 -29.33 -9.04
CA VAL A 165 -2.77 -28.08 -9.53
C VAL A 165 -2.87 -28.02 -11.06
N GLU A 166 -3.34 -26.88 -11.59
CA GLU A 166 -3.65 -26.72 -13.01
C GLU A 166 -2.42 -26.37 -13.87
N GLY A 167 -1.30 -26.01 -13.24
CA GLY A 167 -0.07 -25.63 -13.93
C GLY A 167 0.94 -24.97 -13.00
N PRO A 168 2.04 -24.44 -13.54
CA PRO A 168 3.06 -23.73 -12.77
C PRO A 168 2.52 -22.40 -12.20
N ASN A 169 3.20 -21.86 -11.19
CA ASN A 169 2.93 -20.50 -10.72
C ASN A 169 3.43 -19.47 -11.74
N ARG A 170 2.51 -18.62 -12.23
CA ARG A 170 2.80 -17.55 -13.20
C ARG A 170 2.86 -16.14 -12.58
N ALA A 171 2.82 -16.01 -11.25
CA ALA A 171 2.79 -14.71 -10.57
C ALA A 171 3.95 -13.77 -10.98
N TYR A 172 5.10 -14.36 -11.32
CA TYR A 172 6.34 -13.64 -11.61
C TYR A 172 6.66 -13.56 -13.10
N GLU A 173 5.79 -14.09 -13.96
CA GLU A 173 5.92 -13.93 -15.39
C GLU A 173 5.45 -12.53 -15.79
N PRO A 174 6.17 -11.84 -16.69
CA PRO A 174 5.70 -10.56 -17.21
C PRO A 174 4.36 -10.77 -17.94
N PRO A 175 3.44 -9.80 -17.87
CA PRO A 175 2.19 -9.89 -18.62
C PRO A 175 2.48 -9.98 -20.12
N LEU A 176 1.58 -10.65 -20.86
CA LEU A 176 1.63 -10.67 -22.32
C LEU A 176 1.57 -9.24 -22.84
N VAL A 177 2.58 -8.85 -23.62
CA VAL A 177 2.59 -7.55 -24.29
C VAL A 177 1.79 -7.67 -25.58
N GLU A 178 0.57 -7.15 -25.55
CA GLU A 178 -0.21 -6.95 -26.77
C GLU A 178 0.29 -5.70 -27.49
N ASN A 179 0.97 -5.90 -28.62
CA ASN A 179 1.34 -4.81 -29.51
C ASN A 179 0.09 -4.33 -30.27
N ALA A 180 -0.74 -3.52 -29.61
CA ALA A 180 -1.85 -2.84 -30.26
C ALA A 180 -1.29 -1.88 -31.30
N SER A 181 -1.62 -2.08 -32.58
CA SER A 181 -1.25 -1.19 -33.69
C SER A 181 -2.06 0.12 -33.74
N GLY A 182 -2.73 0.46 -32.63
CA GLY A 182 -3.51 1.69 -32.51
C GLY A 182 -2.61 2.91 -32.40
N ARG A 183 -2.73 3.84 -33.36
CA ARG A 183 -2.19 5.19 -33.16
C ARG A 183 -2.97 5.83 -32.01
N ILE A 184 -2.28 6.26 -30.97
CA ILE A 184 -2.84 7.19 -29.99
C ILE A 184 -3.19 8.46 -30.78
N ASP A 185 -4.49 8.73 -30.98
CA ASP A 185 -4.92 9.98 -31.57
C ASP A 185 -4.74 11.09 -30.53
N ALA A 186 -3.54 11.67 -30.51
CA ALA A 186 -3.20 12.77 -29.61
C ALA A 186 -4.18 13.95 -29.75
N ALA A 187 -4.82 14.14 -30.92
CA ALA A 187 -5.81 15.19 -31.13
C ALA A 187 -7.13 14.89 -30.39
N ALA A 188 -7.53 13.61 -30.30
CA ALA A 188 -8.73 13.20 -29.55
C ALA A 188 -8.66 13.49 -28.05
N PHE A 189 -7.46 13.67 -27.49
CA PHE A 189 -7.30 14.05 -26.09
C PHE A 189 -7.53 15.54 -25.83
N SER A 190 -7.66 16.37 -26.88
CA SER A 190 -7.89 17.81 -26.81
C SER A 190 -6.98 18.49 -25.77
N LEU A 191 -5.73 18.03 -25.63
CA LEU A 191 -4.86 18.41 -24.52
C LEU A 191 -4.60 19.92 -24.50
N THR A 192 -4.47 20.53 -25.67
CA THR A 192 -4.30 21.97 -25.84
C THR A 192 -5.53 22.75 -25.36
N GLU A 193 -6.73 22.30 -25.72
CA GLU A 193 -8.00 22.95 -25.33
C GLU A 193 -8.27 22.77 -23.83
N ARG A 194 -7.95 21.59 -23.28
CA ARG A 194 -8.04 21.29 -21.85
C ARG A 194 -7.06 22.13 -21.04
N ALA A 195 -5.82 22.27 -21.51
CA ALA A 195 -4.83 23.13 -20.89
C ALA A 195 -5.24 24.61 -20.95
N ALA A 196 -5.76 25.07 -22.10
CA ALA A 196 -6.28 26.42 -22.27
C ALA A 196 -7.47 26.70 -21.35
N LYS A 197 -8.41 25.76 -21.21
CA LYS A 197 -9.55 25.87 -20.31
C LYS A 197 -9.13 25.88 -18.84
N ALA A 198 -8.18 25.04 -18.45
CA ALA A 198 -7.63 25.03 -17.09
C ALA A 198 -6.91 26.35 -16.77
N LYS A 199 -6.10 26.86 -17.71
CA LYS A 199 -5.42 28.15 -17.58
C LYS A 199 -6.41 29.32 -17.52
N ALA A 200 -7.44 29.32 -18.36
CA ALA A 200 -8.50 30.33 -18.35
C ALA A 200 -9.28 30.32 -17.04
N SER A 201 -9.64 29.14 -16.53
CA SER A 201 -10.31 29.00 -15.23
C SER A 201 -9.45 29.48 -14.07
N ALA A 202 -8.15 29.19 -14.09
CA ALA A 202 -7.22 29.61 -13.04
C ALA A 202 -6.97 31.12 -13.02
N THR A 203 -7.19 31.82 -14.15
CA THR A 203 -6.90 33.25 -14.31
C THR A 203 -8.16 34.12 -14.43
N ALA A 204 -9.37 33.55 -14.38
CA ALA A 204 -10.63 34.24 -14.66
C ALA A 204 -10.97 35.39 -13.69
N GLY A 205 -10.42 35.37 -12.48
CA GLY A 205 -10.60 36.43 -11.47
C GLY A 205 -9.39 37.33 -11.25
N MET A 206 -8.29 37.09 -11.97
CA MET A 206 -7.02 37.77 -11.73
C MET A 206 -6.98 39.15 -12.38
N THR A 207 -6.37 40.11 -11.70
CA THR A 207 -6.06 41.40 -12.33
C THR A 207 -5.05 41.23 -13.47
N PRO A 208 -4.96 42.17 -14.44
CA PRO A 208 -3.98 42.07 -15.52
C PRO A 208 -2.53 41.89 -15.01
N GLY A 209 -2.16 42.58 -13.93
CA GLY A 209 -0.84 42.46 -13.29
C GLY A 209 -0.61 41.12 -12.61
N GLU A 210 -1.60 40.62 -11.87
CA GLU A 210 -1.57 39.30 -11.23
C GLU A 210 -1.43 38.17 -12.25
N LYS A 211 -2.19 38.24 -13.34
CA LYS A 211 -2.12 37.29 -14.44
C LYS A 211 -0.72 37.27 -15.06
N LEU A 212 -0.15 38.44 -15.35
CA LEU A 212 1.20 38.55 -15.90
C LEU A 212 2.26 38.00 -14.94
N PHE A 213 2.11 38.25 -13.63
CA PHE A 213 3.02 37.76 -12.61
C PHE A 213 3.06 36.22 -12.56
N TYR A 214 1.91 35.56 -12.43
CA TYR A 214 1.85 34.10 -12.35
C TYR A 214 2.11 33.41 -13.70
N GLU A 215 1.90 34.09 -14.84
CA GLU A 215 2.17 33.51 -16.15
C GLU A 215 3.62 33.63 -16.62
N ARG A 216 4.37 34.65 -16.18
CA ARG A 216 5.71 34.93 -16.72
C ARG A 216 6.81 35.09 -15.68
N CYS A 217 6.46 35.39 -14.42
CA CYS A 217 7.45 35.70 -13.38
C CYS A 217 7.70 34.55 -12.40
N THR A 218 6.80 33.57 -12.29
CA THR A 218 6.91 32.43 -11.36
C THR A 218 7.39 31.13 -12.00
N LEU A 219 7.67 31.12 -13.31
CA LEU A 219 7.97 29.88 -14.06
C LEU A 219 9.43 29.39 -13.94
N CYS A 220 10.38 30.23 -13.52
CA CYS A 220 11.82 29.91 -13.62
C CYS A 220 12.44 29.29 -12.35
N HIS A 221 11.78 29.39 -11.19
CA HIS A 221 12.20 28.79 -9.91
C HIS A 221 11.00 28.65 -8.98
N VAL A 222 11.20 28.25 -7.72
CA VAL A 222 10.15 28.17 -6.69
C VAL A 222 9.26 29.41 -6.74
N PRO A 223 7.94 29.26 -6.93
CA PRO A 223 7.01 30.38 -6.99
C PRO A 223 7.15 31.24 -5.75
N ARG A 224 7.32 32.56 -5.96
CA ARG A 224 7.36 33.55 -4.88
C ARG A 224 5.96 34.12 -4.73
N GLU A 225 5.45 34.15 -3.51
CA GLU A 225 4.16 34.78 -3.26
C GLU A 225 4.34 36.29 -3.00
N PRO A 226 3.42 37.16 -3.47
CA PRO A 226 3.52 38.60 -3.27
C PRO A 226 3.76 39.01 -1.80
N GLY A 227 3.18 38.27 -0.85
CA GLY A 227 3.30 38.51 0.59
C GLY A 227 4.64 38.08 1.22
N ASP A 228 5.54 37.45 0.48
CA ASP A 228 6.84 37.02 1.01
C ASP A 228 7.82 38.18 1.20
N PHE A 229 7.62 39.28 0.45
CA PHE A 229 8.55 40.40 0.36
C PHE A 229 7.86 41.75 0.62
N THR A 230 8.63 42.72 1.11
CA THR A 230 8.15 44.10 1.24
C THR A 230 8.22 44.85 -0.09
N VAL A 231 7.58 46.00 -0.17
CA VAL A 231 7.58 46.86 -1.38
C VAL A 231 9.00 47.16 -1.85
N LYS A 232 9.91 47.52 -0.93
CA LYS A 232 11.31 47.82 -1.26
C LYS A 232 12.06 46.60 -1.80
N GLN A 233 11.77 45.42 -1.25
CA GLN A 233 12.39 44.18 -1.72
C GLN A 233 11.88 43.81 -3.13
N TRP A 234 10.59 44.01 -3.40
CA TRP A 234 10.02 43.78 -4.73
C TRP A 234 10.62 44.68 -5.81
N GLN A 235 10.96 45.94 -5.50
CA GLN A 235 11.65 46.84 -6.43
C GLN A 235 12.99 46.24 -6.89
N GLY A 236 13.83 45.77 -5.96
CA GLY A 236 15.11 45.15 -6.32
C GLY A 236 14.96 43.78 -7.00
N ILE A 237 13.96 42.97 -6.62
CA ILE A 237 13.74 41.66 -7.24
C ILE A 237 13.29 41.80 -8.69
N THR A 238 12.34 42.71 -8.94
CA THR A 238 11.70 42.89 -10.25
C THR A 238 12.66 43.41 -11.32
N GLU A 239 13.68 44.19 -10.94
CA GLU A 239 14.76 44.63 -11.84
C GLU A 239 15.45 43.47 -12.57
N SER A 240 15.68 42.37 -11.87
CA SER A 240 16.30 41.17 -12.45
C SER A 240 15.29 40.21 -13.11
N MET A 241 14.04 40.23 -12.62
CA MET A 241 12.98 39.30 -13.01
C MET A 241 12.31 39.71 -14.33
N PHE A 242 12.01 41.01 -14.50
CA PHE A 242 11.26 41.51 -15.66
C PHE A 242 11.98 41.38 -17.01
N PRO A 243 13.30 41.59 -17.12
CA PRO A 243 14.02 41.34 -18.36
C PRO A 243 13.97 39.87 -18.77
N ARG A 244 14.04 38.94 -17.80
CA ARG A 244 14.00 37.49 -18.04
C ARG A 244 12.59 37.00 -18.38
N ALA A 245 11.57 37.63 -17.79
CA ALA A 245 10.17 37.37 -18.08
C ALA A 245 9.69 38.00 -19.42
N GLY A 246 10.55 38.78 -20.08
CA GLY A 246 10.24 39.40 -21.39
C GLY A 246 9.09 40.40 -21.35
N LEU A 247 8.91 41.11 -20.23
CA LEU A 247 7.84 42.09 -20.06
C LEU A 247 8.17 43.44 -20.69
N THR A 248 7.19 44.03 -21.37
CA THR A 248 7.19 45.43 -21.84
C THR A 248 7.04 46.43 -20.69
N GLU A 249 7.39 47.70 -20.89
CA GLU A 249 7.32 48.72 -19.82
C GLU A 249 5.92 48.86 -19.20
N ASP A 250 4.86 48.80 -20.01
CA ASP A 250 3.48 48.87 -19.52
C ASP A 250 3.09 47.62 -18.72
N GLU A 251 3.52 46.43 -19.15
CA GLU A 251 3.31 45.18 -18.42
C GLU A 251 4.05 45.16 -17.08
N ARG A 252 5.27 45.70 -17.03
CA ARG A 252 6.06 45.83 -15.80
C ARG A 252 5.34 46.66 -14.76
N LYS A 253 4.73 47.78 -15.19
CA LYS A 253 3.95 48.65 -14.31
C LYS A 253 2.75 47.93 -13.71
N LEU A 254 2.00 47.18 -14.52
CA LEU A 254 0.86 46.40 -14.05
C LEU A 254 1.27 45.33 -13.03
N VAL A 255 2.37 44.63 -13.26
CA VAL A 255 2.89 43.63 -12.32
C VAL A 255 3.37 44.29 -11.02
N LEU A 256 4.06 45.43 -11.09
CA LEU A 256 4.49 46.17 -9.90
C LEU A 256 3.32 46.69 -9.07
N ASP A 257 2.29 47.23 -9.70
CA ASP A 257 1.09 47.71 -9.00
C ASP A 257 0.40 46.56 -8.25
N PHE A 258 0.35 45.37 -8.84
CA PHE A 258 -0.15 44.16 -8.19
C PHE A 258 0.74 43.73 -7.01
N LEU A 259 2.06 43.67 -7.21
CA LEU A 259 3.01 43.25 -6.18
C LEU A 259 3.02 44.21 -4.99
N HIS A 260 3.01 45.52 -5.22
CA HIS A 260 2.98 46.53 -4.17
C HIS A 260 1.71 46.46 -3.33
N LYS A 261 0.55 46.21 -3.97
CA LYS A 261 -0.73 46.08 -3.28
C LYS A 261 -0.80 44.87 -2.36
N ASN A 262 -0.06 43.80 -2.69
CA ASN A 262 -0.09 42.52 -1.97
C ASN A 262 1.21 42.22 -1.22
N ALA A 263 2.13 43.19 -1.14
CA ALA A 263 3.39 43.06 -0.43
C ALA A 263 3.18 42.99 1.08
N ARG A 264 4.12 42.37 1.79
CA ARG A 264 4.17 42.44 3.25
C ARG A 264 4.40 43.89 3.70
N ALA A 265 3.75 44.28 4.79
CA ALA A 265 4.03 45.55 5.45
C ALA A 265 5.53 45.64 5.83
N ASP A 266 6.05 46.87 5.78
CA ASP A 266 7.42 47.19 6.21
C ASP A 266 7.61 47.03 7.72
#